data_AF-A0A3M1RZJ4-F1
#
_entry.id   AF-A0A3M1RZJ4-F1
#
_cell.length_a   1.000
_cell.length_b   1.000
_cell.length_c   1.000
_cell.angle_alpha   90.00
_cell.angle_beta   90.00
_cell.angle_gamma   90.00
#
_symmetry.space_group_name_H-M   'P 1'
#
loop_
_entity.id
_entity.type
_entity.pdbx_description
1 polymer ?
#
loop_
_entity_poly.entity_id
_entity_poly.type
_entity_poly.pdbx_seq_one_letter_code
_entity_poly.pdbx_strand_id
1 'polypeptide(L)'
;QEILKKVLDGIINWNVLYLTGKEKKLDEEETFKIEAEKTRIGILSGMYLHKKVAEEAVIPDKKIKEYYEKLKGYFKGKELDDEIKSKIRVIILNKDFEKYSRAIINQVKKNHNFSIEKEKISSLVKNASPSEDNTIIGKVDDYTLTWGAFKKFLGRELTEKDKGNVVIMVRNFLEKRMLAEEAERIGMDKSDSFKKDMHHFEKNAIALAMRKKILKEVAPTEKELREYYKKNKKNYTIPESVDLNLMVVEKEEEAKKIRKILDENFKKFTDLAFEYSLIEDAKNNNGVYELLTKKKLKKIVGNTLTKKIFSSAVGKIEGPIKTEKGYSIYRVNAHREEKITPFDKVKDDILVNLQEEKVRERINKLRENYRIKTYLENVNFSRS
;
A
#
# COMPACT_ATOMS: atom_id res chain seq x y z
N GLN A 1 -9.80 -8.86 19.13
CA GLN A 1 -9.05 -10.13 19.30
C GLN A 1 -8.68 -10.76 17.95
N GLU A 2 -9.61 -10.98 17.01
CA GLU A 2 -9.28 -11.62 15.72
C GLU A 2 -8.25 -10.85 14.87
N ILE A 3 -8.34 -9.51 14.83
CA ILE A 3 -7.34 -8.65 14.15
C ILE A 3 -5.95 -8.84 14.77
N LEU A 4 -5.88 -8.94 16.10
CA LEU A 4 -4.63 -9.08 16.84
C LEU A 4 -3.93 -10.39 16.49
N LYS A 5 -4.70 -11.48 16.41
CA LYS A 5 -4.20 -12.78 15.97
C LYS A 5 -3.61 -12.69 14.55
N LYS A 6 -4.29 -12.02 13.62
CA LYS A 6 -3.81 -11.84 12.23
C LYS A 6 -2.50 -11.05 12.18
N VAL A 7 -2.37 -9.98 12.97
CA VAL A 7 -1.12 -9.19 13.06
C VAL A 7 0.01 -10.05 13.62
N LEU A 8 -0.23 -10.77 14.71
CA LEU A 8 0.76 -11.65 15.33
C LEU A 8 1.21 -12.77 14.36
N ASP A 9 0.27 -13.41 13.67
CA ASP A 9 0.58 -14.41 12.65
C ASP A 9 1.43 -13.82 11.52
N GLY A 10 1.18 -12.57 11.11
CA GLY A 10 2.02 -11.86 10.14
C GLY A 10 3.46 -11.71 10.61
N ILE A 11 3.67 -11.28 11.87
CA ILE A 11 5.00 -11.12 12.47
C ILE A 11 5.72 -12.47 12.59
N ILE A 12 5.01 -13.52 13.01
CA ILE A 12 5.57 -14.88 13.12
C ILE A 12 5.99 -15.37 11.74
N ASN A 13 5.12 -15.27 10.74
CA ASN A 13 5.40 -15.67 9.37
C ASN A 13 6.63 -14.94 8.82
N TRP A 14 6.78 -13.65 9.11
CA TRP A 14 7.94 -12.87 8.71
C TRP A 14 9.24 -13.33 9.38
N ASN A 15 9.20 -13.65 10.68
CA ASN A 15 10.37 -14.20 11.37
C ASN A 15 10.73 -15.61 10.88
N VAL A 16 9.75 -16.45 10.55
CA VAL A 16 10.00 -17.76 9.92
C VAL A 16 10.74 -17.58 8.60
N LEU A 17 10.30 -16.66 7.74
CA LEU A 17 11.00 -16.35 6.49
C LEU A 17 12.43 -15.87 6.73
N TYR A 18 12.65 -15.01 7.74
CA TYR A 18 13.98 -14.56 8.13
C TYR A 18 14.89 -15.74 8.54
N LEU A 19 14.43 -16.58 9.48
CA LEU A 19 15.21 -17.72 9.97
C LEU A 19 15.52 -18.72 8.85
N THR A 20 14.52 -19.04 8.02
CA THR A 20 14.74 -19.91 6.85
C THR A 20 15.72 -19.30 5.86
N GLY A 21 15.65 -17.98 5.66
CA GLY A 21 16.60 -17.26 4.81
C GLY A 21 18.03 -17.31 5.34
N LYS A 22 18.23 -17.18 6.66
CA LYS A 22 19.55 -17.35 7.31
C LYS A 22 20.09 -18.77 7.15
N GLU A 23 19.26 -19.79 7.36
CA GLU A 23 19.64 -21.19 7.11
C GLU A 23 20.07 -21.42 5.65
N LYS A 24 19.43 -20.73 4.71
CA LYS A 24 19.77 -20.76 3.28
C LYS A 24 20.90 -19.80 2.89
N LYS A 25 21.55 -19.13 3.85
CA LYS A 25 22.68 -18.20 3.63
C LYS A 25 22.34 -17.07 2.65
N LEU A 26 21.09 -16.59 2.64
CA LEU A 26 20.69 -15.49 1.77
C LEU A 26 21.41 -14.17 2.11
N ASP A 27 21.94 -14.06 3.33
CA ASP A 27 22.82 -12.99 3.79
C ASP A 27 24.26 -13.06 3.26
N GLU A 28 24.68 -14.22 2.74
CA GLU A 28 25.99 -14.36 2.10
C GLU A 28 25.95 -14.02 0.59
N GLU A 29 24.74 -13.93 0.01
CA GLU A 29 24.54 -13.61 -1.40
C GLU A 29 25.06 -12.21 -1.74
N GLU A 30 25.71 -12.07 -2.90
CA GLU A 30 26.28 -10.80 -3.38
C GLU A 30 25.24 -9.68 -3.43
N THR A 31 24.01 -10.00 -3.85
CA THR A 31 22.90 -9.03 -3.87
C THR A 31 22.53 -8.52 -2.49
N PHE A 32 22.60 -9.36 -1.45
CA PHE A 32 22.36 -8.92 -0.08
C PHE A 32 23.50 -8.04 0.42
N LYS A 33 24.75 -8.46 0.22
CA LYS A 33 25.94 -7.68 0.63
C LYS A 33 25.95 -6.28 0.02
N ILE A 34 25.64 -6.18 -1.27
CA ILE A 34 25.49 -4.90 -1.97
C ILE A 34 24.43 -4.03 -1.28
N GLU A 35 23.24 -4.58 -1.02
CA GLU A 35 22.13 -3.82 -0.41
C GLU A 35 22.40 -3.44 1.05
N ALA A 36 23.08 -4.31 1.80
CA ALA A 36 23.54 -4.05 3.16
C ALA A 36 24.51 -2.88 3.19
N GLU A 37 25.49 -2.84 2.26
CA GLU A 37 26.43 -1.73 2.15
C GLU A 37 25.73 -0.41 1.80
N LYS A 38 24.75 -0.41 0.88
CA LYS A 38 24.00 0.83 0.58
C LYS A 38 23.24 1.34 1.78
N THR A 39 22.59 0.42 2.49
CA THR A 39 21.80 0.76 3.67
C THR A 39 22.70 1.31 4.77
N ARG A 40 23.84 0.66 4.99
CA ARG A 40 24.88 1.10 5.92
C ARG A 40 25.36 2.53 5.63
N ILE A 41 25.76 2.79 4.38
CA ILE A 41 26.18 4.12 3.92
C ILE A 41 25.04 5.13 4.10
N GLY A 42 23.80 4.75 3.75
CA GLY A 42 22.62 5.60 3.87
C GLY A 42 22.32 6.03 5.31
N ILE A 43 22.31 5.08 6.25
CA ILE A 43 22.06 5.35 7.66
C ILE A 43 23.16 6.23 8.23
N LEU A 44 24.44 5.88 8.04
CA LEU A 44 25.57 6.62 8.60
C LEU A 44 25.67 8.04 8.05
N SER A 45 25.55 8.20 6.73
CA SER A 45 25.57 9.54 6.11
C SER A 45 24.41 10.40 6.58
N GLY A 46 23.21 9.82 6.76
CA GLY A 46 22.05 10.50 7.31
C GLY A 46 22.26 10.93 8.76
N MET A 47 22.73 10.03 9.62
CA MET A 47 23.03 10.31 11.02
C MET A 47 24.07 11.45 11.16
N TYR A 48 25.14 11.38 10.37
CA TYR A 48 26.19 12.38 10.36
C TYR A 48 25.65 13.76 9.93
N LEU A 49 24.89 13.82 8.82
CA LEU A 49 24.31 15.08 8.36
C LEU A 49 23.31 15.66 9.35
N HIS A 50 22.42 14.84 9.94
CA HIS A 50 21.49 15.34 10.95
C HIS A 50 22.20 15.93 12.16
N LYS A 51 23.25 15.26 12.65
CA LYS A 51 24.07 15.79 13.74
C LYS A 51 24.73 17.11 13.35
N LYS A 52 25.43 17.14 12.20
CA LYS A 52 26.18 18.32 11.76
C LYS A 52 25.30 19.51 11.41
N VAL A 53 24.14 19.28 10.81
CA VAL A 53 23.16 20.34 10.57
C VAL A 53 22.62 20.88 11.90
N ALA A 54 22.35 20.03 12.89
CA ALA A 54 21.90 20.51 14.20
C ALA A 54 22.98 21.32 14.94
N GLU A 55 24.26 20.96 14.79
CA GLU A 55 25.40 21.60 15.46
C GLU A 55 25.85 22.90 14.76
N GLU A 56 25.89 22.92 13.43
CA GLU A 56 26.62 23.94 12.65
C GLU A 56 25.69 24.85 11.83
N ALA A 57 24.39 24.53 11.69
CA ALA A 57 23.50 25.34 10.86
C ALA A 57 23.18 26.70 11.50
N VAL A 58 23.62 27.77 10.83
CA VAL A 58 23.29 29.14 11.22
C VAL A 58 21.92 29.53 10.67
N ILE A 59 20.94 29.71 11.56
CA ILE A 59 19.60 30.21 11.23
C ILE A 59 19.54 31.71 11.59
N PRO A 60 19.36 32.62 10.61
CA PRO A 60 19.20 34.03 10.90
C PRO A 60 17.97 34.32 11.78
N ASP A 61 18.11 35.18 12.77
CA ASP A 61 17.01 35.55 13.69
C ASP A 61 15.79 36.09 12.95
N LYS A 62 16.00 36.81 11.84
CA LYS A 62 14.92 37.27 10.96
C LYS A 62 14.03 36.10 10.50
N LYS A 63 14.64 34.98 10.12
CA LYS A 63 13.94 33.78 9.66
C LYS A 63 13.16 33.11 10.80
N ILE A 64 13.71 33.11 12.02
CA ILE A 64 13.01 32.59 13.20
C ILE A 64 11.76 33.43 13.48
N LYS A 65 11.88 34.77 13.44
CA LYS A 65 10.75 35.70 13.61
C LYS A 65 9.67 35.50 12.54
N GLU A 66 10.05 35.36 11.28
CA GLU A 66 9.11 35.10 10.17
C GLU A 66 8.34 33.79 10.34
N TYR A 67 8.99 32.73 10.83
CA TYR A 67 8.32 31.45 11.11
C TYR A 67 7.44 31.53 12.36
N TYR A 68 7.86 32.27 13.39
CA TYR A 68 7.04 32.50 14.58
C TYR A 68 5.72 33.18 14.23
N GLU A 69 5.74 34.26 13.45
CA GLU A 69 4.50 34.97 13.07
C GLU A 69 3.54 34.05 12.28
N LYS A 70 4.06 33.19 11.41
CA LYS A 70 3.25 32.19 10.68
C LYS A 70 2.66 31.10 11.58
N LEU A 71 3.31 30.80 12.71
CA LEU A 71 2.94 29.73 13.64
C LEU A 71 2.36 30.25 14.96
N LYS A 72 2.05 31.55 15.06
CA LYS A 72 1.60 32.17 16.32
C LYS A 72 0.37 31.50 16.92
N GLY A 73 -0.56 31.03 16.07
CA GLY A 73 -1.72 30.24 16.49
C GLY A 73 -1.35 28.87 17.08
N TYR A 74 -0.33 28.20 16.55
CA TYR A 74 0.18 26.92 17.07
C TYR A 74 0.75 27.08 18.49
N PHE A 75 1.41 28.21 18.75
CA PHE A 75 1.95 28.55 20.06
C PHE A 75 0.94 29.24 21.00
N LYS A 76 -0.35 29.26 20.63
CA LYS A 76 -1.44 29.87 21.42
C LYS A 76 -1.16 31.32 21.84
N GLY A 77 -0.46 32.08 20.99
CA GLY A 77 -0.13 33.48 21.26
C GLY A 77 0.94 33.72 22.33
N LYS A 78 1.63 32.67 22.83
CA LYS A 78 2.80 32.83 23.70
C LYS A 78 3.92 33.60 23.00
N GLU A 79 4.59 34.49 23.72
CA GLU A 79 5.70 35.30 23.20
C GLU A 79 6.90 34.47 22.73
N LEU A 80 7.75 35.05 21.86
CA LEU A 80 8.93 34.38 21.32
C LEU A 80 10.08 34.32 22.34
N ASP A 81 9.96 33.39 23.28
CA ASP A 81 11.01 33.02 24.23
C ASP A 81 12.01 32.01 23.65
N ASP A 82 13.03 31.64 24.41
CA ASP A 82 14.11 30.75 23.95
C ASP A 82 13.65 29.30 23.72
N GLU A 83 12.61 28.85 24.43
CA GLU A 83 12.00 27.53 24.21
C GLU A 83 11.29 27.50 22.85
N ILE A 84 10.49 28.51 22.54
CA ILE A 84 9.78 28.64 21.28
C ILE A 84 10.76 28.87 20.13
N LYS A 85 11.80 29.70 20.32
CA LYS A 85 12.88 29.83 19.31
C LYS A 85 13.54 28.49 19.02
N SER A 86 13.81 27.67 20.03
CA SER A 86 14.41 26.34 19.85
C SER A 86 13.49 25.40 19.08
N LYS A 87 12.19 25.37 19.39
CA LYS A 87 11.19 24.61 18.61
C LYS A 87 11.11 25.07 17.17
N ILE A 88 11.10 26.38 16.93
CA ILE A 88 11.08 26.96 15.58
C ILE A 88 12.36 26.63 14.82
N ARG A 89 13.54 26.66 15.48
CA ARG A 89 14.80 26.23 14.87
C ARG A 89 14.70 24.79 14.37
N VAL A 90 14.20 23.86 15.19
CA VAL A 90 13.98 22.46 14.77
C VAL A 90 13.04 22.38 13.56
N ILE A 91 11.93 23.14 13.56
CA ILE A 91 10.99 23.19 12.42
C ILE A 91 11.69 23.70 11.16
N ILE A 92 12.49 24.77 11.25
CA ILE A 92 13.24 25.33 10.12
C ILE A 92 14.28 24.32 9.61
N LEU A 93 15.04 23.68 10.50
CA LEU A 93 16.05 22.69 10.12
C LEU A 93 15.42 21.49 9.41
N ASN A 94 14.27 21.02 9.89
CA ASN A 94 13.56 19.91 9.24
C ASN A 94 13.02 20.31 7.87
N LYS A 95 12.47 21.53 7.73
CA LYS A 95 11.90 22.01 6.47
C LYS A 95 12.95 22.36 5.41
N ASP A 96 14.05 22.98 5.83
CA ASP A 96 15.13 23.41 4.93
C ASP A 96 16.36 22.51 5.05
N PHE A 97 16.17 21.25 5.44
CA PHE A 97 17.25 20.30 5.74
C PHE A 97 18.22 20.14 4.57
N GLU A 98 17.72 20.02 3.35
CA GLU A 98 18.54 19.88 2.13
C GLU A 98 19.46 21.07 1.91
N LYS A 99 18.96 22.29 2.17
CA LYS A 99 19.74 23.53 2.03
C LYS A 99 20.91 23.55 2.99
N TYR A 100 20.66 23.27 4.27
CA TYR A 100 21.71 23.26 5.29
C TYR A 100 22.67 22.09 5.10
N SER A 101 22.16 20.92 4.73
CA SER A 101 22.98 19.74 4.40
C SER A 101 23.97 20.02 3.28
N ARG A 102 23.58 20.76 2.23
CA ARG A 102 24.50 21.11 1.13
C ARG A 102 25.70 21.93 1.58
N ALA A 103 25.52 22.87 2.52
CA ALA A 103 26.63 23.65 3.06
C ALA A 103 27.61 22.75 3.83
N ILE A 104 27.09 21.86 4.67
CA ILE A 104 27.88 20.88 5.44
C ILE A 104 28.63 19.92 4.50
N ILE A 105 27.96 19.37 3.49
CA ILE A 105 28.59 18.47 2.49
C ILE A 105 29.79 19.16 1.83
N ASN A 106 29.61 20.42 1.41
CA ASN A 106 30.69 21.17 0.77
C ASN A 106 31.84 21.48 1.72
N GLN A 107 31.57 21.72 3.00
CA GLN A 107 32.59 21.93 4.02
C GLN A 107 33.39 20.67 4.29
N VAL A 108 32.72 19.54 4.53
CA VAL A 108 33.36 18.23 4.73
C VAL A 108 34.22 17.89 3.54
N LYS A 109 33.67 18.01 2.33
CA LYS A 109 34.36 17.70 1.06
C LYS A 109 35.69 18.43 0.86
N LYS A 110 35.91 19.61 1.45
CA LYS A 110 37.20 20.33 1.35
C LYS A 110 38.35 19.56 2.02
N ASN A 111 38.03 18.66 2.95
CA ASN A 111 38.99 17.86 3.70
C ASN A 111 39.22 16.47 3.10
N HIS A 112 38.60 16.16 1.95
CA HIS A 112 38.70 14.85 1.29
C HIS A 112 39.21 14.99 -0.15
N ASN A 113 39.93 13.99 -0.62
CA ASN A 113 40.34 13.90 -2.02
C ASN A 113 39.17 13.41 -2.89
N PHE A 114 38.35 14.33 -3.38
CA PHE A 114 37.13 14.02 -4.12
C PHE A 114 37.26 14.34 -5.62
N SER A 115 37.06 13.33 -6.49
CA SER A 115 37.08 13.52 -7.95
C SER A 115 36.01 12.70 -8.68
N ILE A 116 35.54 13.21 -9.82
CA ILE A 116 34.54 12.55 -10.69
C ILE A 116 34.96 12.72 -12.15
N GLU A 117 35.01 11.61 -12.88
CA GLU A 117 35.37 11.55 -14.30
C GLU A 117 34.15 11.82 -15.19
N LYS A 118 33.66 13.06 -15.22
CA LYS A 118 32.39 13.43 -15.89
C LYS A 118 32.33 13.05 -17.38
N GLU A 119 33.43 13.22 -18.10
CA GLU A 119 33.51 12.91 -19.53
C GLU A 119 33.44 11.40 -19.78
N LYS A 120 34.18 10.60 -18.99
CA LYS A 120 34.12 9.14 -19.04
C LYS A 120 32.72 8.62 -18.69
N ILE A 121 32.07 9.17 -17.68
CA ILE A 121 30.68 8.81 -17.35
C ILE A 121 29.76 9.07 -18.54
N SER A 122 29.92 10.23 -19.20
CA SER A 122 29.08 10.63 -20.33
C SER A 122 29.27 9.75 -21.57
N SER A 123 30.47 9.19 -21.78
CA SER A 123 30.74 8.22 -22.85
C SER A 123 30.18 6.84 -22.50
N LEU A 124 30.35 6.39 -21.26
CA LEU A 124 29.89 5.08 -20.79
C LEU A 124 28.37 4.93 -20.87
N VAL A 125 27.59 5.96 -20.56
CA VAL A 125 26.12 5.88 -20.65
C VAL A 125 25.64 5.59 -22.08
N LYS A 126 26.39 6.03 -23.10
CA LYS A 126 25.97 5.85 -24.49
C LYS A 126 26.21 4.43 -25.01
N ASN A 127 27.40 3.90 -24.77
CA ASN A 127 27.91 2.73 -25.47
C ASN A 127 28.65 1.75 -24.55
N ALA A 128 28.36 1.72 -23.23
CA ALA A 128 29.08 0.85 -22.32
C ALA A 128 28.92 -0.64 -22.65
N SER A 129 30.04 -1.26 -22.97
CA SER A 129 30.24 -2.71 -23.05
C SER A 129 30.58 -3.30 -21.67
N PRO A 130 30.37 -4.60 -21.43
CA PRO A 130 30.82 -5.25 -20.19
C PRO A 130 32.32 -5.11 -19.90
N SER A 131 33.15 -4.96 -20.93
CA SER A 131 34.61 -4.72 -20.79
C SER A 131 34.96 -3.41 -20.09
N GLU A 132 34.03 -2.45 -20.04
CA GLU A 132 34.26 -1.15 -19.41
C GLU A 132 33.94 -1.14 -17.90
N ASP A 133 33.54 -2.26 -17.31
CA ASP A 133 33.15 -2.35 -15.90
C ASP A 133 34.26 -1.97 -14.91
N ASN A 134 35.52 -2.13 -15.31
CA ASN A 134 36.68 -1.73 -14.50
C ASN A 134 37.04 -0.25 -14.63
N THR A 135 36.34 0.51 -15.48
CA THR A 135 36.62 1.94 -15.70
C THR A 135 36.36 2.72 -14.43
N ILE A 136 37.37 3.45 -13.95
CA ILE A 136 37.25 4.35 -12.80
C ILE A 136 36.43 5.57 -13.20
N ILE A 137 35.36 5.86 -12.45
CA ILE A 137 34.44 6.98 -12.71
C ILE A 137 34.45 8.04 -11.61
N GLY A 138 35.07 7.76 -10.47
CA GLY A 138 35.28 8.74 -9.41
C GLY A 138 36.02 8.16 -8.21
N LYS A 139 36.48 9.04 -7.33
CA LYS A 139 37.24 8.70 -6.13
C LYS A 139 36.84 9.58 -4.96
N VAL A 140 36.92 9.03 -3.76
CA VAL A 140 36.93 9.76 -2.50
C VAL A 140 37.98 9.13 -1.58
N ASP A 141 38.99 9.89 -1.21
CA ASP A 141 40.17 9.40 -0.46
C ASP A 141 40.74 8.12 -1.10
N ASP A 142 40.81 7.03 -0.34
CA ASP A 142 41.32 5.73 -0.80
C ASP A 142 40.28 4.92 -1.58
N TYR A 143 39.01 5.32 -1.54
CA TYR A 143 37.95 4.62 -2.25
C TYR A 143 37.90 5.01 -3.73
N THR A 144 37.89 3.99 -4.59
CA THR A 144 37.74 4.13 -6.05
C THR A 144 36.42 3.50 -6.49
N LEU A 145 35.58 4.29 -7.18
CA LEU A 145 34.35 3.81 -7.80
C LEU A 145 34.60 3.45 -9.26
N THR A 146 34.30 2.20 -9.61
CA THR A 146 34.27 1.74 -11.01
C THR A 146 32.86 1.79 -11.59
N TRP A 147 32.77 1.78 -12.92
CA TRP A 147 31.50 1.73 -13.64
C TRP A 147 30.67 0.49 -13.29
N GLY A 148 31.30 -0.68 -13.25
CA GLY A 148 30.64 -1.94 -12.89
C GLY A 148 30.10 -1.92 -11.46
N ALA A 149 30.89 -1.43 -10.50
CA ALA A 149 30.45 -1.29 -9.11
C ALA A 149 29.27 -0.32 -8.98
N PHE A 150 29.31 0.80 -9.69
CA PHE A 150 28.22 1.77 -9.71
C PHE A 150 26.93 1.19 -10.31
N LYS A 151 27.00 0.45 -11.43
CA LYS A 151 25.84 -0.25 -12.01
C LYS A 151 25.23 -1.27 -11.05
N LYS A 152 26.07 -2.08 -10.39
CA LYS A 152 25.63 -3.02 -9.34
C LYS A 152 24.94 -2.29 -8.19
N PHE A 153 25.48 -1.14 -7.78
CA PHE A 153 24.87 -0.31 -6.75
C PHE A 153 23.50 0.25 -7.18
N LEU A 154 23.33 0.65 -8.44
CA LEU A 154 22.04 1.12 -8.94
C LEU A 154 20.97 0.02 -8.96
N GLY A 155 21.37 -1.24 -9.17
CA GLY A 155 20.44 -2.38 -9.20
C GLY A 155 19.46 -2.35 -10.36
N ARG A 156 19.71 -1.50 -11.38
CA ARG A 156 18.94 -1.40 -12.62
C ARG A 156 19.84 -1.03 -13.79
N GLU A 157 19.36 -1.28 -14.99
CA GLU A 157 20.02 -0.80 -16.19
C GLU A 157 19.87 0.73 -16.35
N LEU A 158 20.93 1.34 -16.88
CA LEU A 158 20.95 2.75 -17.28
C LEU A 158 20.59 2.85 -18.75
N THR A 159 19.80 3.87 -19.09
CA THR A 159 19.39 4.15 -20.47
C THR A 159 19.87 5.53 -20.91
N GLU A 160 19.78 5.86 -22.20
CA GLU A 160 20.09 7.21 -22.70
C GLU A 160 19.32 8.33 -21.98
N LYS A 161 18.11 8.04 -21.47
CA LYS A 161 17.32 8.99 -20.67
C LYS A 161 18.01 9.39 -19.36
N ASP A 162 18.90 8.56 -18.83
CA ASP A 162 19.60 8.80 -17.57
C ASP A 162 20.83 9.71 -17.74
N LYS A 163 21.32 9.93 -18.97
CA LYS A 163 22.63 10.54 -19.26
C LYS A 163 22.89 11.87 -18.55
N GLY A 164 21.90 12.75 -18.46
CA GLY A 164 22.02 14.02 -17.74
C GLY A 164 22.14 13.89 -16.22
N ASN A 165 21.70 12.76 -15.66
CA ASN A 165 21.58 12.53 -14.22
C ASN A 165 22.66 11.61 -13.65
N VAL A 166 23.34 10.80 -14.48
CA VAL A 166 24.33 9.82 -13.98
C VAL A 166 25.46 10.48 -13.21
N VAL A 167 25.98 11.62 -13.70
CA VAL A 167 27.03 12.38 -12.98
C VAL A 167 26.54 12.85 -11.60
N ILE A 168 25.26 13.21 -11.48
CA ILE A 168 24.66 13.61 -10.20
C ILE A 168 24.52 12.39 -9.29
N MET A 169 24.11 11.25 -9.81
CA MET A 169 24.02 9.99 -9.04
C MET A 169 25.38 9.54 -8.51
N VAL A 170 26.42 9.57 -9.36
CA VAL A 170 27.80 9.26 -8.96
C VAL A 170 28.28 10.23 -7.87
N ARG A 171 28.04 11.54 -8.05
CA ARG A 171 28.36 12.55 -7.04
C ARG A 171 27.68 12.25 -5.71
N ASN A 172 26.37 12.04 -5.73
CA ASN A 172 25.59 11.78 -4.53
C ASN A 172 26.03 10.49 -3.83
N PHE A 173 26.41 9.46 -4.59
CA PHE A 173 26.95 8.22 -4.03
C PHE A 173 28.28 8.46 -3.31
N LEU A 174 29.24 9.13 -3.97
CA LEU A 174 30.54 9.43 -3.37
C LEU A 174 30.42 10.38 -2.16
N GLU A 175 29.54 11.38 -2.24
CA GLU A 175 29.26 12.29 -1.11
C GLU A 175 28.67 11.53 0.08
N LYS A 176 27.71 10.62 -0.14
CA LYS A 176 27.18 9.78 0.95
C LYS A 176 28.24 8.88 1.54
N ARG A 177 29.09 8.28 0.71
CA ARG A 177 30.19 7.44 1.19
C ARG A 177 31.16 8.23 2.08
N MET A 178 31.60 9.39 1.62
CA MET A 178 32.43 10.32 2.38
C MET A 178 31.84 10.63 3.76
N LEU A 179 30.54 10.97 3.80
CA LEU A 179 29.86 11.27 5.06
C LEU A 179 29.71 10.05 5.97
N ALA A 180 29.56 8.85 5.40
CA ALA A 180 29.51 7.62 6.16
C ALA A 180 30.88 7.31 6.79
N GLU A 181 31.97 7.53 6.06
CA GLU A 181 33.34 7.41 6.58
C GLU A 181 33.59 8.43 7.73
N GLU A 182 33.08 9.66 7.60
CA GLU A 182 33.10 10.63 8.71
C GLU A 182 32.27 10.18 9.93
N ALA A 183 31.11 9.57 9.70
CA ALA A 183 30.27 9.02 10.76
C ALA A 183 31.00 7.92 11.54
N GLU A 184 31.74 7.04 10.84
CA GLU A 184 32.56 5.99 11.44
C GLU A 184 33.73 6.55 12.23
N ARG A 185 34.42 7.58 11.71
CA ARG A 185 35.52 8.25 12.43
C ARG A 185 35.09 8.75 13.81
N ILE A 186 33.84 9.17 13.96
CA ILE A 186 33.27 9.63 15.23
C ILE A 186 32.46 8.54 15.98
N GLY A 187 32.53 7.28 15.54
CA GLY A 187 31.97 6.11 16.24
C GLY A 187 30.45 5.92 16.13
N MET A 188 29.79 6.52 15.13
CA MET A 188 28.33 6.38 14.96
C MET A 188 27.91 4.95 14.59
N ASP A 189 28.78 4.20 13.93
CA ASP A 189 28.64 2.78 13.59
C ASP A 189 28.57 1.86 14.84
N LYS A 190 29.00 2.37 16.01
CA LYS A 190 28.96 1.61 17.27
C LYS A 190 27.72 1.92 18.10
N SER A 191 26.95 2.94 17.72
CA SER A 191 25.76 3.37 18.44
C SER A 191 24.63 2.32 18.40
N ASP A 192 23.82 2.29 19.46
CA ASP A 192 22.68 1.37 19.54
C ASP A 192 21.62 1.64 18.47
N SER A 193 21.43 2.91 18.08
CA SER A 193 20.53 3.29 16.99
C SER A 193 20.96 2.64 15.68
N PHE A 194 22.23 2.80 15.29
CA PHE A 194 22.76 2.22 14.06
C PHE A 194 22.68 0.69 14.07
N LYS A 195 23.09 0.04 15.17
CA LYS A 195 22.99 -1.42 15.32
C LYS A 195 21.55 -1.91 15.17
N LYS A 196 20.59 -1.21 15.77
CA LYS A 196 19.16 -1.54 15.70
C LYS A 196 18.63 -1.39 14.27
N ASP A 197 18.99 -0.30 13.59
CA ASP A 197 18.56 -0.04 12.22
C ASP A 197 19.15 -1.07 11.23
N MET A 198 20.43 -1.40 11.37
CA MET A 198 21.06 -2.45 10.57
C MET A 198 20.48 -3.84 10.86
N HIS A 199 20.17 -4.15 12.12
CA HIS A 199 19.50 -5.40 12.47
C HIS A 199 18.09 -5.47 11.86
N HIS A 200 17.34 -4.37 11.89
CA HIS A 200 16.01 -4.31 11.27
C HIS A 200 16.08 -4.49 9.75
N PHE A 201 17.05 -3.83 9.10
CA PHE A 201 17.34 -4.02 7.69
C PHE A 201 17.65 -5.48 7.38
N GLU A 202 18.61 -6.10 8.08
CA GLU A 202 19.02 -7.49 7.86
C GLU A 202 17.80 -8.43 7.93
N LYS A 203 17.01 -8.33 9.01
CA LYS A 203 15.84 -9.19 9.21
C LYS A 203 14.85 -9.06 8.05
N ASN A 204 14.55 -7.83 7.63
CA ASN A 204 13.57 -7.58 6.59
C ASN A 204 14.08 -7.98 5.20
N ALA A 205 15.32 -7.66 4.87
CA ALA A 205 15.91 -7.95 3.57
C ALA A 205 16.00 -9.46 3.33
N ILE A 206 16.39 -10.23 4.34
CA ILE A 206 16.47 -11.70 4.25
C ILE A 206 15.07 -12.33 4.16
N ALA A 207 14.12 -11.87 4.99
CA ALA A 207 12.75 -12.37 4.92
C ALA A 207 12.11 -12.08 3.55
N LEU A 208 12.35 -10.89 2.99
CA LEU A 208 11.88 -10.50 1.66
C LEU A 208 12.55 -11.34 0.56
N ALA A 209 13.86 -11.57 0.63
CA ALA A 209 14.58 -12.43 -0.29
C ALA A 209 14.05 -13.87 -0.26
N MET A 210 13.81 -14.42 0.93
CA MET A 210 13.22 -15.74 1.09
C MET A 210 11.79 -15.80 0.53
N ARG A 211 10.96 -14.78 0.79
CA ARG A 211 9.62 -14.68 0.20
C ARG A 211 9.68 -14.64 -1.33
N LYS A 212 10.59 -13.86 -1.91
CA LYS A 212 10.79 -13.79 -3.37
C LYS A 212 11.22 -15.14 -3.94
N LYS A 213 12.05 -15.90 -3.23
CA LYS A 213 12.44 -17.26 -3.59
C LYS A 213 11.24 -18.21 -3.59
N ILE A 214 10.41 -18.16 -2.54
CA ILE A 214 9.16 -18.94 -2.46
C ILE A 214 8.23 -18.59 -3.62
N LEU A 215 7.99 -17.30 -3.89
CA LEU A 215 7.14 -16.85 -4.99
C LEU A 215 7.55 -17.46 -6.33
N LYS A 216 8.85 -17.56 -6.60
CA LYS A 216 9.38 -18.23 -7.80
C LYS A 216 9.16 -19.74 -7.77
N GLU A 217 9.38 -20.38 -6.61
CA GLU A 217 9.19 -21.84 -6.43
C GLU A 217 7.72 -22.26 -6.59
N VAL A 218 6.76 -21.42 -6.18
CA VAL A 218 5.33 -21.76 -6.15
C VAL A 218 4.51 -21.12 -7.26
N ALA A 219 5.14 -20.61 -8.31
CA ALA A 219 4.45 -19.97 -9.43
C ALA A 219 3.33 -20.87 -10.00
N PRO A 220 2.07 -20.41 -10.04
CA PRO A 220 0.97 -21.21 -10.57
C PRO A 220 1.11 -21.51 -12.06
N THR A 221 0.76 -22.73 -12.43
CA THR A 221 0.61 -23.16 -13.82
C THR A 221 -0.73 -22.71 -14.40
N GLU A 222 -0.82 -22.59 -15.72
CA GLU A 222 -2.08 -22.30 -16.43
C GLU A 222 -3.21 -23.26 -16.04
N LYS A 223 -2.88 -24.54 -15.82
CA LYS A 223 -3.82 -25.57 -15.38
C LYS A 223 -4.41 -25.23 -14.01
N GLU A 224 -3.57 -24.89 -13.04
CA GLU A 224 -4.00 -24.53 -11.69
C GLU A 224 -4.83 -23.24 -11.68
N LEU A 225 -4.50 -22.25 -12.53
CA LEU A 225 -5.32 -21.03 -12.67
C LEU A 225 -6.75 -21.38 -13.15
N ARG A 226 -6.87 -22.29 -14.13
CA ARG A 226 -8.16 -22.74 -14.65
C ARG A 226 -8.94 -23.57 -13.63
N GLU A 227 -8.26 -24.42 -12.87
CA GLU A 227 -8.87 -25.19 -11.78
C GLU A 227 -9.36 -24.26 -10.66
N TYR A 228 -8.56 -23.27 -10.28
CA TYR A 228 -8.94 -22.25 -9.30
C TYR A 228 -10.16 -21.45 -9.77
N TYR A 229 -10.19 -21.02 -11.04
CA TYR A 229 -11.35 -20.34 -11.62
C TYR A 229 -12.61 -21.21 -11.57
N LYS A 230 -12.49 -22.50 -11.92
CA LYS A 230 -13.62 -23.44 -11.87
C LYS A 230 -14.13 -23.64 -10.45
N LYS A 231 -13.21 -23.86 -9.48
CA LYS A 231 -13.53 -24.05 -8.06
C LYS A 231 -14.16 -22.81 -7.43
N ASN A 232 -13.71 -21.62 -7.85
CA ASN A 232 -14.12 -20.33 -7.32
C ASN A 232 -15.06 -19.56 -8.26
N LYS A 233 -15.74 -20.23 -9.19
CA LYS A 233 -16.55 -19.60 -10.25
C LYS A 233 -17.59 -18.61 -9.71
N LYS A 234 -18.14 -18.90 -8.52
CA LYS A 234 -19.09 -18.00 -7.81
C LYS A 234 -18.50 -16.62 -7.50
N ASN A 235 -17.20 -16.52 -7.25
CA ASN A 235 -16.52 -15.23 -6.98
C ASN A 235 -16.35 -14.39 -8.24
N TYR A 236 -16.43 -15.02 -9.42
CA TYR A 236 -16.32 -14.38 -10.73
C TYR A 236 -17.66 -14.27 -11.45
N THR A 237 -18.75 -14.52 -10.72
CA THR A 237 -20.11 -14.48 -11.25
C THR A 237 -20.79 -13.21 -10.78
N ILE A 238 -21.21 -12.39 -11.74
CA ILE A 238 -22.11 -11.27 -11.50
C ILE A 238 -23.50 -11.89 -11.28
N PRO A 239 -24.06 -11.81 -10.07
CA PRO A 239 -25.34 -12.43 -9.78
C PRO A 239 -26.46 -11.78 -10.58
N GLU A 240 -27.46 -12.57 -10.93
CA GLU A 240 -28.73 -12.10 -11.47
C GLU A 240 -29.32 -10.99 -10.58
N SER A 241 -29.78 -9.90 -11.21
CA SER A 241 -30.31 -8.74 -10.50
C SER A 241 -31.43 -8.05 -11.24
N VAL A 242 -32.28 -7.35 -10.49
CA VAL A 242 -33.38 -6.55 -11.04
C VAL A 242 -33.32 -5.12 -10.52
N ASP A 243 -33.80 -4.20 -11.35
CA ASP A 243 -34.23 -2.86 -10.91
C ASP A 243 -35.75 -2.89 -10.73
N LEU A 244 -36.23 -2.27 -9.67
CA LEU A 244 -37.52 -2.59 -9.06
C LEU A 244 -38.15 -1.34 -8.48
N ASN A 245 -39.42 -1.12 -8.79
CA ASN A 245 -40.32 -0.34 -7.94
C ASN A 245 -41.10 -1.28 -7.03
N LEU A 246 -41.09 -1.06 -5.72
CA LEU A 246 -41.76 -1.92 -4.73
C LEU A 246 -42.39 -1.09 -3.62
N MET A 247 -43.62 -1.43 -3.27
CA MET A 247 -44.26 -1.01 -2.03
C MET A 247 -45.06 -2.16 -1.43
N VAL A 248 -45.25 -2.12 -0.12
CA VAL A 248 -46.13 -3.03 0.61
C VAL A 248 -47.05 -2.21 1.48
N VAL A 249 -48.36 -2.47 1.44
CA VAL A 249 -49.37 -1.75 2.23
C VAL A 249 -50.15 -2.73 3.11
N GLU A 250 -50.84 -2.22 4.13
CA GLU A 250 -51.47 -3.08 5.14
C GLU A 250 -52.73 -3.77 4.61
N LYS A 251 -53.59 -3.01 3.90
CA LYS A 251 -54.95 -3.44 3.54
C LYS A 251 -55.09 -3.70 2.05
N GLU A 252 -55.85 -4.73 1.70
CA GLU A 252 -56.09 -5.12 0.31
C GLU A 252 -56.78 -4.00 -0.49
N GLU A 253 -57.77 -3.36 0.12
CA GLU A 253 -58.56 -2.29 -0.51
C GLU A 253 -57.71 -1.05 -0.81
N GLU A 254 -56.76 -0.72 0.07
CA GLU A 254 -55.79 0.34 -0.17
C GLU A 254 -54.85 -0.03 -1.33
N ALA A 255 -54.37 -1.27 -1.35
CA ALA A 255 -53.53 -1.77 -2.43
C ALA A 255 -54.26 -1.77 -3.79
N LYS A 256 -55.55 -2.12 -3.82
CA LYS A 256 -56.39 -2.04 -5.04
C LYS A 256 -56.56 -0.59 -5.53
N LYS A 257 -56.76 0.37 -4.62
CA LYS A 257 -56.87 1.79 -4.98
C LYS A 257 -55.56 2.33 -5.55
N ILE A 258 -54.44 2.07 -4.86
CA ILE A 258 -53.11 2.42 -5.33
C ILE A 258 -52.85 1.80 -6.70
N ARG A 259 -53.19 0.52 -6.89
CA ARG A 259 -53.02 -0.15 -8.18
C ARG A 259 -53.72 0.58 -9.33
N LYS A 260 -54.98 0.99 -9.16
CA LYS A 260 -55.71 1.76 -10.19
C LYS A 260 -55.02 3.09 -10.52
N ILE A 261 -54.56 3.82 -9.51
CA ILE A 261 -53.80 5.08 -9.70
C ILE A 261 -52.53 4.83 -10.52
N LEU A 262 -51.82 3.74 -10.25
CA LEU A 262 -50.58 3.39 -10.94
C LEU A 262 -50.81 2.89 -12.37
N ASP A 263 -51.94 2.24 -12.65
CA ASP A 263 -52.31 1.84 -14.02
C ASP A 263 -52.61 3.07 -14.91
N GLU A 264 -53.14 4.16 -14.32
CA GLU A 264 -53.35 5.44 -15.03
C GLU A 264 -52.07 6.29 -15.11
N ASN A 265 -51.30 6.35 -14.02
CA ASN A 265 -50.10 7.16 -13.94
C ASN A 265 -49.03 6.54 -13.03
N PHE A 266 -48.18 5.71 -13.63
CA PHE A 266 -47.06 5.07 -12.95
C PHE A 266 -46.09 6.05 -12.27
N LYS A 267 -45.99 7.32 -12.72
CA LYS A 267 -45.08 8.30 -12.10
C LYS A 267 -45.41 8.57 -10.62
N LYS A 268 -46.63 8.27 -10.19
CA LYS A 268 -47.04 8.39 -8.78
C LYS A 268 -46.50 7.27 -7.88
N PHE A 269 -45.83 6.26 -8.42
CA PHE A 269 -45.33 5.13 -7.62
C PHE A 269 -44.44 5.58 -6.47
N THR A 270 -43.52 6.51 -6.74
CA THR A 270 -42.54 6.98 -5.75
C THR A 270 -43.21 7.66 -4.57
N ASP A 271 -44.17 8.54 -4.85
CA ASP A 271 -44.90 9.30 -3.83
C ASP A 271 -45.78 8.37 -2.99
N LEU A 272 -46.47 7.43 -3.65
CA LEU A 272 -47.31 6.45 -2.97
C LEU A 272 -46.48 5.44 -2.16
N ALA A 273 -45.28 5.07 -2.61
CA ALA A 273 -44.37 4.22 -1.85
C ALA A 273 -43.87 4.93 -0.58
N PHE A 274 -43.50 6.21 -0.69
CA PHE A 274 -43.09 7.06 0.43
C PHE A 274 -44.21 7.19 1.48
N GLU A 275 -45.43 7.46 1.03
CA GLU A 275 -46.57 7.72 1.91
C GLU A 275 -47.12 6.44 2.56
N TYR A 276 -47.31 5.37 1.78
CA TYR A 276 -48.10 4.22 2.21
C TYR A 276 -47.29 2.96 2.54
N SER A 277 -45.99 2.88 2.20
CA SER A 277 -45.29 1.60 2.37
C SER A 277 -45.02 1.24 3.83
N LEU A 278 -45.30 -0.01 4.20
CA LEU A 278 -44.91 -0.64 5.46
C LEU A 278 -43.43 -1.04 5.51
N ILE A 279 -42.71 -1.01 4.38
CA ILE A 279 -41.27 -1.28 4.35
C ILE A 279 -40.53 0.04 4.51
N GLU A 280 -39.80 0.18 5.61
CA GLU A 280 -39.02 1.39 5.92
C GLU A 280 -38.00 1.74 4.81
N ASP A 281 -37.28 0.75 4.28
CA ASP A 281 -36.37 0.96 3.13
C ASP A 281 -37.10 1.50 1.89
N ALA A 282 -38.36 1.09 1.68
CA ALA A 282 -39.16 1.54 0.54
C ALA A 282 -39.64 2.97 0.76
N LYS A 283 -39.95 3.36 2.00
CA LYS A 283 -40.23 4.77 2.31
C LYS A 283 -39.00 5.64 2.04
N ASN A 284 -37.84 5.23 2.53
CA ASN A 284 -36.62 6.01 2.44
C ASN A 284 -36.07 6.16 1.02
N ASN A 285 -36.24 5.15 0.16
CA ASN A 285 -35.80 5.18 -1.24
C ASN A 285 -36.96 5.42 -2.22
N ASN A 286 -38.11 5.92 -1.75
CA ASN A 286 -39.31 6.16 -2.57
C ASN A 286 -39.73 4.93 -3.42
N GLY A 287 -39.55 3.74 -2.86
CA GLY A 287 -39.87 2.46 -3.47
C GLY A 287 -38.97 2.05 -4.62
N VAL A 288 -37.88 2.78 -4.90
CA VAL A 288 -36.95 2.51 -6.01
C VAL A 288 -35.75 1.71 -5.51
N TYR A 289 -35.47 0.60 -6.19
CA TYR A 289 -34.32 -0.24 -5.91
C TYR A 289 -33.59 -0.59 -7.20
N GLU A 290 -32.26 -0.54 -7.14
CA GLU A 290 -31.37 -0.88 -8.25
C GLU A 290 -30.47 -2.06 -7.89
N LEU A 291 -30.13 -2.87 -8.90
CA LEU A 291 -29.19 -4.00 -8.78
C LEU A 291 -29.50 -4.95 -7.61
N LEU A 292 -30.80 -5.18 -7.33
CA LEU A 292 -31.20 -6.11 -6.28
C LEU A 292 -31.02 -7.54 -6.74
N THR A 293 -30.18 -8.28 -6.02
CA THR A 293 -30.00 -9.72 -6.21
C THR A 293 -31.08 -10.49 -5.44
N LYS A 294 -31.37 -11.74 -5.87
CA LYS A 294 -32.31 -12.65 -5.16
C LYS A 294 -32.04 -12.72 -3.65
N LYS A 295 -30.75 -12.76 -3.25
CA LYS A 295 -30.33 -12.83 -1.84
C LYS A 295 -30.71 -11.56 -1.06
N LYS A 296 -30.52 -10.37 -1.64
CA LYS A 296 -30.89 -9.10 -1.00
C LYS A 296 -32.41 -8.96 -0.93
N LEU A 297 -33.10 -9.19 -2.06
CA LEU A 297 -34.56 -9.07 -2.14
C LEU A 297 -35.28 -10.02 -1.18
N LYS A 298 -34.78 -11.25 -1.01
CA LYS A 298 -35.33 -12.22 -0.05
C LYS A 298 -35.35 -11.71 1.40
N LYS A 299 -34.38 -10.88 1.80
CA LYS A 299 -34.37 -10.25 3.13
C LYS A 299 -35.45 -9.16 3.26
N ILE A 300 -35.76 -8.48 2.17
CA ILE A 300 -36.72 -7.37 2.13
C ILE A 300 -38.15 -7.92 2.11
N VAL A 301 -38.47 -8.85 1.21
CA VAL A 301 -39.86 -9.28 0.94
C VAL A 301 -40.13 -10.78 1.12
N GLY A 302 -39.15 -11.55 1.58
CA GLY A 302 -39.28 -13.00 1.74
C GLY A 302 -39.16 -13.77 0.43
N ASN A 303 -39.22 -15.10 0.53
CA ASN A 303 -38.88 -16.01 -0.57
C ASN A 303 -39.94 -16.03 -1.69
N THR A 304 -41.22 -16.02 -1.30
CA THR A 304 -42.35 -16.17 -2.23
C THR A 304 -42.42 -14.99 -3.20
N LEU A 305 -42.39 -13.75 -2.69
CA LEU A 305 -42.44 -12.57 -3.54
C LEU A 305 -41.15 -12.40 -4.36
N THR A 306 -39.98 -12.74 -3.79
CA THR A 306 -38.71 -12.74 -4.53
C THR A 306 -38.79 -13.63 -5.78
N LYS A 307 -39.31 -14.86 -5.65
CA LYS A 307 -39.46 -15.76 -6.81
C LYS A 307 -40.37 -15.14 -7.88
N LYS A 308 -41.49 -14.53 -7.46
CA LYS A 308 -42.45 -13.92 -8.39
C LYS A 308 -41.84 -12.73 -9.13
N ILE A 309 -41.17 -11.81 -8.41
CA ILE A 309 -40.51 -10.63 -8.98
C ILE A 309 -39.49 -11.05 -10.05
N PHE A 310 -38.61 -12.00 -9.76
CA PHE A 310 -37.60 -12.49 -10.72
C PHE A 310 -38.19 -13.30 -11.89
N SER A 311 -39.48 -13.65 -11.86
CA SER A 311 -40.18 -14.29 -12.98
C SER A 311 -41.12 -13.35 -13.74
N SER A 312 -41.26 -12.11 -13.29
CA SER A 312 -42.19 -11.14 -13.88
C SER A 312 -41.61 -10.48 -15.12
N ALA A 313 -42.49 -10.17 -16.08
CA ALA A 313 -42.11 -9.40 -17.25
C ALA A 313 -41.67 -7.98 -16.86
N VAL A 314 -40.61 -7.51 -17.51
CA VAL A 314 -40.13 -6.13 -17.38
C VAL A 314 -41.21 -5.16 -17.85
N GLY A 315 -41.40 -4.08 -17.11
CA GLY A 315 -42.25 -2.96 -17.47
C GLY A 315 -43.70 -3.05 -16.97
N LYS A 316 -44.14 -4.21 -16.46
CA LYS A 316 -45.50 -4.42 -15.99
C LYS A 316 -45.61 -4.24 -14.48
N ILE A 317 -46.62 -3.48 -14.04
CA ILE A 317 -46.98 -3.41 -12.63
C ILE A 317 -47.71 -4.72 -12.28
N GLU A 318 -47.34 -5.33 -11.16
CA GLU A 318 -47.88 -6.58 -10.62
C GLU A 318 -48.39 -6.35 -9.19
N GLY A 319 -49.42 -7.09 -8.81
CA GLY A 319 -50.11 -6.94 -7.52
C GLY A 319 -51.47 -6.23 -7.61
N PRO A 320 -52.22 -6.18 -6.49
CA PRO A 320 -51.76 -6.49 -5.13
C PRO A 320 -51.56 -8.00 -4.87
N ILE A 321 -50.46 -8.36 -4.20
CA ILE A 321 -50.13 -9.75 -3.82
C ILE A 321 -50.05 -9.84 -2.31
N LYS A 322 -50.87 -10.70 -1.70
CA LYS A 322 -50.83 -10.95 -0.27
C LYS A 322 -49.53 -11.66 0.13
N THR A 323 -48.86 -11.12 1.15
CA THR A 323 -47.64 -11.64 1.76
C THR A 323 -47.75 -11.57 3.28
N GLU A 324 -46.80 -12.16 4.01
CA GLU A 324 -46.72 -12.04 5.48
C GLU A 324 -46.57 -10.59 5.96
N LYS A 325 -46.06 -9.69 5.10
CA LYS A 325 -45.82 -8.28 5.43
C LYS A 325 -46.96 -7.35 4.99
N GLY A 326 -48.04 -7.88 4.42
CA GLY A 326 -49.13 -7.11 3.82
C GLY A 326 -49.29 -7.35 2.32
N TYR A 327 -49.86 -6.39 1.61
CA TYR A 327 -50.16 -6.46 0.17
C TYR A 327 -49.09 -5.73 -0.63
N SER A 328 -48.32 -6.49 -1.43
CA SER A 328 -47.23 -5.95 -2.24
C SER A 328 -47.70 -5.54 -3.63
N ILE A 329 -47.23 -4.38 -4.09
CA ILE A 329 -47.34 -3.91 -5.47
C ILE A 329 -45.92 -3.63 -5.96
N TYR A 330 -45.58 -4.11 -7.15
CA TYR A 330 -44.25 -3.89 -7.69
C TYR A 330 -44.25 -3.77 -9.21
N ARG A 331 -43.15 -3.26 -9.77
CA ARG A 331 -42.83 -3.29 -11.19
C ARG A 331 -41.35 -3.60 -11.37
N VAL A 332 -41.03 -4.56 -12.23
CA VAL A 332 -39.64 -4.80 -12.63
C VAL A 332 -39.30 -3.82 -13.73
N ASN A 333 -38.29 -2.98 -13.51
CA ASN A 333 -37.86 -1.95 -14.46
C ASN A 333 -36.76 -2.44 -15.40
N ALA A 334 -35.89 -3.32 -14.90
CA ALA A 334 -34.85 -3.99 -15.68
C ALA A 334 -34.54 -5.35 -15.04
N HIS A 335 -34.16 -6.33 -15.85
CA HIS A 335 -33.70 -7.64 -15.40
C HIS A 335 -32.38 -7.93 -16.08
N ARG A 336 -31.35 -8.20 -15.27
CA ARG A 336 -30.02 -8.58 -15.71
C ARG A 336 -29.77 -10.03 -15.32
N GLU A 337 -29.55 -10.86 -16.32
CA GLU A 337 -29.21 -12.26 -16.15
C GLU A 337 -27.89 -12.44 -15.39
N GLU A 338 -27.74 -13.59 -14.76
CA GLU A 338 -26.45 -13.99 -14.19
C GLU A 338 -25.39 -14.02 -15.29
N LYS A 339 -24.25 -13.37 -15.03
CA LYS A 339 -23.14 -13.32 -15.99
C LYS A 339 -21.85 -13.77 -15.34
N ILE A 340 -21.29 -14.85 -15.86
CA ILE A 340 -19.96 -15.30 -15.47
C ILE A 340 -18.93 -14.45 -16.21
N THR A 341 -17.98 -13.89 -15.45
CA THR A 341 -16.86 -13.13 -16.00
C THR A 341 -15.85 -14.11 -16.63
N PRO A 342 -15.54 -14.01 -17.94
CA PRO A 342 -14.64 -14.95 -18.60
C PRO A 342 -13.26 -15.02 -17.94
N PHE A 343 -12.64 -16.21 -17.95
CA PHE A 343 -11.33 -16.46 -17.36
C PHE A 343 -10.28 -15.42 -17.77
N ASP A 344 -10.20 -15.08 -19.06
CA ASP A 344 -9.20 -14.14 -19.58
C ASP A 344 -9.35 -12.72 -18.99
N LYS A 345 -10.54 -12.35 -18.51
CA LYS A 345 -10.78 -11.04 -17.87
C LYS A 345 -10.37 -11.00 -16.40
N VAL A 346 -10.22 -12.16 -15.76
CA VAL A 346 -9.90 -12.29 -14.33
C VAL A 346 -8.62 -13.08 -14.08
N LYS A 347 -7.87 -13.42 -15.13
CA LYS A 347 -6.68 -14.26 -15.07
C LYS A 347 -5.61 -13.68 -14.15
N ASP A 348 -5.34 -12.37 -14.26
CA ASP A 348 -4.32 -11.70 -13.45
C ASP A 348 -4.73 -11.64 -11.96
N ASP A 349 -6.00 -11.39 -11.67
CA ASP A 349 -6.53 -11.44 -10.31
C ASP A 349 -6.44 -12.86 -9.72
N ILE A 350 -6.74 -13.89 -10.52
CA ILE A 350 -6.59 -15.29 -10.11
C ILE A 350 -5.12 -15.61 -9.84
N LEU A 351 -4.21 -15.15 -10.70
CA LEU A 351 -2.77 -15.37 -10.55
C LEU A 351 -2.27 -14.82 -9.22
N VAL A 352 -2.59 -13.56 -8.91
CA VAL A 352 -2.18 -12.91 -7.65
C VAL A 352 -2.76 -13.66 -6.45
N ASN A 353 -4.06 -13.97 -6.46
CA ASN A 353 -4.71 -14.66 -5.34
C ASN A 353 -4.14 -16.07 -5.11
N LEU A 354 -3.95 -16.85 -6.18
CA LEU A 354 -3.42 -18.21 -6.08
C LEU A 354 -1.94 -18.21 -5.69
N GLN A 355 -1.14 -17.24 -6.17
CA GLN A 355 0.23 -17.05 -5.71
C GLN A 355 0.27 -16.79 -4.20
N GLU A 356 -0.55 -15.89 -3.69
CA GLU A 356 -0.61 -15.58 -2.26
C GLU A 356 -1.09 -16.77 -1.41
N GLU A 357 -2.05 -17.55 -1.90
CA GLU A 357 -2.49 -18.80 -1.26
C GLU A 357 -1.33 -19.80 -1.17
N LYS A 358 -0.65 -20.08 -2.28
CA LYS A 358 0.49 -21.00 -2.30
C LYS A 358 1.66 -20.54 -1.45
N VAL A 359 1.97 -19.23 -1.43
CA VAL A 359 3.01 -18.67 -0.56
C VAL A 359 2.64 -18.87 0.91
N ARG A 360 1.37 -18.64 1.27
CA ARG A 360 0.88 -18.86 2.64
C ARG A 360 0.99 -20.33 3.04
N GLU A 361 0.61 -21.26 2.16
CA GLU A 361 0.77 -22.71 2.38
C GLU A 361 2.25 -23.08 2.56
N ARG A 362 3.14 -22.53 1.72
CA ARG A 362 4.58 -22.77 1.84
C ARG A 362 5.14 -22.25 3.16
N ILE A 363 4.73 -21.06 3.60
CA ILE A 363 5.12 -20.51 4.90
C ILE A 363 4.57 -21.37 6.04
N ASN A 364 3.33 -21.85 5.95
CA ASN A 364 2.76 -22.74 6.96
C ASN A 364 3.58 -24.03 7.10
N LYS A 365 4.02 -24.62 5.99
CA LYS A 365 4.94 -25.77 6.02
C LYS A 365 6.28 -25.42 6.65
N LEU A 366 6.82 -24.23 6.39
CA LEU A 366 8.06 -23.78 7.04
C LEU A 366 7.88 -23.58 8.55
N ARG A 367 6.70 -23.14 9.02
CA ARG A 367 6.41 -22.98 10.45
C ARG A 367 6.59 -24.27 11.23
N GLU A 368 6.33 -25.42 10.62
CA GLU A 368 6.46 -26.74 11.26
C GLU A 368 7.91 -27.06 11.66
N ASN A 369 8.90 -26.41 11.05
CA ASN A 369 10.32 -26.57 11.40
C ASN A 369 10.73 -25.76 12.64
N TYR A 370 9.86 -24.90 13.16
CA TYR A 370 10.18 -23.97 14.26
C TYR A 370 9.29 -24.22 15.48
N ARG A 371 9.90 -24.09 16.67
CA ARG A 371 9.17 -24.11 17.94
C ARG A 371 8.54 -22.73 18.18
N ILE A 372 7.25 -22.60 17.88
CA ILE A 372 6.52 -21.34 18.00
C ILE A 372 5.66 -21.37 19.27
N LYS A 373 5.84 -20.38 20.15
CA LYS A 373 4.99 -20.15 21.33
C LYS A 373 4.41 -18.74 21.26
N THR A 374 3.11 -18.60 21.53
CA THR A 374 2.39 -17.32 21.50
C THR A 374 1.65 -17.10 22.81
N TYR A 375 1.79 -15.90 23.38
CA TYR A 375 1.14 -15.49 24.63
C TYR A 375 0.16 -14.35 24.31
N LEU A 376 -1.02 -14.70 23.77
CA LEU A 376 -2.00 -13.71 23.27
C LEU A 376 -2.59 -12.86 24.41
N GLU A 377 -2.68 -13.44 25.60
CA GLU A 377 -3.11 -12.81 26.85
C GLU A 377 -2.26 -11.60 27.24
N ASN A 378 -1.00 -11.54 26.80
CA ASN A 378 -0.06 -10.47 27.12
C ASN A 378 -0.11 -9.30 26.12
N VAL A 379 -0.86 -9.43 25.04
CA VAL A 379 -0.90 -8.41 23.98
C VAL A 379 -2.05 -7.46 24.24
N ASN A 380 -1.79 -6.39 25.00
CA ASN A 380 -2.77 -5.37 25.35
C ASN A 380 -2.41 -4.04 24.69
N PHE A 381 -3.17 -3.63 23.67
CA PHE A 381 -3.07 -2.27 23.16
C PHE A 381 -4.03 -1.40 23.98
N SER A 382 -3.48 -0.56 24.86
CA SER A 382 -4.24 0.59 25.37
C SER A 382 -4.74 1.37 24.15
N ARG A 383 -6.04 1.65 24.07
CA ARG A 383 -6.56 2.63 23.11
C ARG A 383 -5.98 3.98 23.50
N SER A 384 -4.83 4.34 22.93
CA SER A 384 -4.23 5.67 22.99
C SER A 384 -4.87 6.56 21.95
#